data_AF-A0A850RPL5-F1
#
_entry.id   AF-A0A850RPL5-F1
#
_cell.length_a   1.000
_cell.length_b   1.000
_cell.length_c   1.000
_cell.angle_alpha   90.00
_cell.angle_beta   90.00
_cell.angle_gamma   90.00
#
_symmetry.space_group_name_H-M   'P 1'
#
loop_
_entity.id
_entity.type
_entity.pdbx_description
1 polymer ?
#
loop_
_entity_poly.entity_id
_entity_poly.type
_entity_poly.pdbx_seq_one_letter_code
_entity_poly.pdbx_strand_id
1 'polypeptide(L)'
;MFKTIIFAIFFAISFSAFAGDVTRVKCGGINAVIVQHQPGSFVAMGATKFELDETMDYYGPYCLTVEGVPHIGYLETSGNSYEGYYLGNTQTKRLYEINYEAAVEVGLSSAIKSERD
;
A
#
# COMPACT_ATOMS: atom_id res chain seq x y z
N MET A 1 43.51 -5.99 -12.07
CA MET A 1 42.61 -6.65 -11.10
C MET A 1 41.83 -5.58 -10.36
N PHE A 2 40.62 -5.25 -10.82
CA PHE A 2 39.73 -4.30 -10.14
C PHE A 2 38.84 -5.08 -9.16
N LYS A 3 38.95 -4.76 -7.87
CA LYS A 3 38.09 -5.32 -6.82
C LYS A 3 36.80 -4.50 -6.78
N THR A 4 35.70 -5.09 -7.25
CA THR A 4 34.35 -4.54 -7.05
C THR A 4 33.97 -4.74 -5.58
N ILE A 5 34.05 -3.68 -4.79
CA ILE A 5 33.48 -3.64 -3.44
C ILE A 5 31.98 -3.40 -3.61
N ILE A 6 31.19 -4.46 -3.44
CA ILE A 6 29.73 -4.36 -3.38
C ILE A 6 29.40 -3.72 -2.04
N PHE A 7 29.08 -2.43 -2.05
CA PHE A 7 28.50 -1.74 -0.90
C PHE A 7 27.06 -2.23 -0.77
N ALA A 8 26.85 -3.30 -0.02
CA ALA A 8 25.52 -3.71 0.41
C ALA A 8 25.01 -2.64 1.39
N ILE A 9 24.26 -1.66 0.87
CA ILE A 9 23.47 -0.76 1.69
C ILE A 9 22.35 -1.61 2.30
N PHE A 10 22.63 -2.23 3.44
CA PHE A 10 21.60 -2.72 4.34
C PHE A 10 20.86 -1.49 4.83
N PHE A 11 19.70 -1.21 4.23
CA PHE A 11 18.75 -0.22 4.73
C PHE A 11 18.12 -0.80 6.00
N ALA A 12 18.88 -0.83 7.09
CA ALA A 12 18.38 -1.15 8.42
C ALA A 12 17.57 0.07 8.89
N ILE A 13 16.29 0.08 8.56
CA ILE A 13 15.37 1.04 9.17
C ILE A 13 15.15 0.54 10.60
N SER A 14 15.87 1.13 11.54
CA SER A 14 15.58 1.01 12.96
C SER A 14 14.23 1.69 13.22
N PHE A 15 13.14 0.93 13.12
CA PHE A 15 11.83 1.38 13.56
C PHE A 15 11.76 1.22 15.08
N SER A 16 12.07 2.28 15.80
CA SER A 16 11.60 2.47 17.17
C SER A 16 10.08 2.24 17.17
N ALA A 17 9.56 1.49 18.14
CA ALA A 17 8.15 1.13 18.26
C ALA A 17 7.19 2.30 17.97
N PHE A 18 6.61 2.31 16.77
CA PHE A 18 5.53 3.21 16.39
C PHE A 18 4.22 2.50 16.74
N ALA A 19 3.41 3.10 17.61
CA ALA A 19 2.07 2.63 17.95
C ALA A 19 1.07 3.00 16.84
N GLY A 20 1.34 2.50 15.63
CA GLY A 20 0.45 2.62 14.47
C GLY A 20 0.30 1.25 13.84
N ASP A 21 -0.86 0.98 13.26
CA ASP A 21 -1.07 -0.26 12.53
C ASP A 21 -0.26 -0.21 11.24
N VAL A 22 0.65 -1.17 11.10
CA VAL A 22 1.56 -1.27 9.95
C VAL A 22 1.28 -2.56 9.22
N THR A 23 0.68 -2.44 8.05
CA THR A 23 0.38 -3.58 7.17
C THR A 23 1.32 -3.57 5.99
N ARG A 24 1.93 -4.71 5.66
CA ARG A 24 2.96 -4.82 4.62
C ARG A 24 2.63 -5.94 3.65
N VAL A 25 2.84 -5.67 2.36
CA VAL A 25 2.74 -6.67 1.30
C VAL A 25 3.91 -6.53 0.33
N LYS A 26 4.33 -7.63 -0.27
CA LYS A 26 5.28 -7.62 -1.40
C LYS A 26 4.52 -7.92 -2.68
N CYS A 27 4.56 -7.00 -3.64
CA CYS A 27 3.84 -7.12 -4.90
C CYS A 27 4.73 -6.73 -6.08
N GLY A 28 4.83 -7.61 -7.09
CA GLY A 28 5.63 -7.32 -8.27
C GLY A 28 7.11 -7.02 -7.99
N GLY A 29 7.67 -7.60 -6.91
CA GLY A 29 9.04 -7.33 -6.48
C GLY A 29 9.24 -6.05 -5.66
N ILE A 30 8.18 -5.27 -5.41
CA ILE A 30 8.21 -4.05 -4.61
C ILE A 30 7.53 -4.29 -3.26
N ASN A 31 8.11 -3.74 -2.21
CA ASN A 31 7.47 -3.71 -0.89
C ASN A 31 6.49 -2.54 -0.85
N ALA A 32 5.25 -2.81 -0.48
CA ALA A 32 4.28 -1.79 -0.16
C ALA A 32 3.88 -1.87 1.31
N VAL A 33 3.60 -0.71 1.90
CA VAL A 33 3.23 -0.60 3.31
C VAL A 33 2.15 0.46 3.45
N ILE A 34 1.16 0.17 4.30
CA ILE A 34 0.29 1.20 4.86
C ILE A 34 0.69 1.34 6.33
N VAL A 35 0.90 2.58 6.73
CA VAL A 35 1.12 2.97 8.12
C VAL A 35 -0.05 3.86 8.49
N GLN A 36 -0.90 3.38 9.39
CA GLN A 36 -1.98 4.17 9.97
C GLN A 36 -1.56 4.62 11.37
N HIS A 37 -1.23 5.89 11.51
CA HIS A 37 -0.74 6.48 12.75
C HIS A 37 -1.02 7.99 12.79
N GLN A 38 -1.43 8.50 13.95
CA GLN A 38 -1.57 9.94 14.16
C GLN A 38 -0.40 10.45 15.01
N PRO A 39 0.42 11.40 14.52
CA PRO A 39 0.44 11.96 13.17
C PRO A 39 1.28 11.13 12.18
N GLY A 40 0.97 11.26 10.88
CA GLY A 40 1.81 10.79 9.80
C GLY A 40 1.36 9.49 9.12
N SER A 41 0.05 9.26 8.95
CA SER A 41 -0.45 8.15 8.13
C SER A 41 0.05 8.24 6.68
N PHE A 42 0.45 7.10 6.11
CA PHE A 42 0.90 7.04 4.71
C PHE A 42 0.78 5.65 4.09
N VAL A 43 0.70 5.63 2.76
CA VAL A 43 1.00 4.44 1.95
C VAL A 43 2.34 4.64 1.24
N ALA A 44 3.19 3.64 1.24
CA ALA A 44 4.42 3.65 0.46
C ALA A 44 4.51 2.45 -0.48
N MET A 45 4.98 2.70 -1.71
CA MET A 45 5.20 1.71 -2.75
C MET A 45 6.67 1.73 -3.17
N GLY A 46 7.51 0.99 -2.44
CA GLY A 46 8.97 1.10 -2.52
C GLY A 46 9.44 2.37 -1.85
N ALA A 47 10.13 3.25 -2.59
CA ALA A 47 10.63 4.53 -2.07
C ALA A 47 9.63 5.69 -2.21
N THR A 48 8.52 5.49 -2.94
CA THR A 48 7.49 6.52 -3.14
C THR A 48 6.48 6.47 -1.99
N LYS A 49 6.25 7.62 -1.34
CA LYS A 49 5.30 7.79 -0.23
C LYS A 49 4.13 8.67 -0.69
N PHE A 50 2.92 8.32 -0.27
CA PHE A 50 1.71 9.11 -0.42
C PHE A 50 1.14 9.34 0.98
N GLU A 51 0.94 10.60 1.33
CA GLU A 51 0.35 10.98 2.60
C GLU A 51 -1.14 10.63 2.58
N LEU A 52 -1.64 10.18 3.72
CA LEU A 52 -3.01 9.75 3.93
C LEU A 52 -3.68 10.70 4.93
N ASP A 53 -5.00 10.82 4.83
CA ASP A 53 -5.79 11.59 5.80
C ASP A 53 -5.81 10.84 7.13
N GLU A 54 -5.35 11.52 8.18
CA GLU A 54 -5.25 10.95 9.52
C GLU A 54 -6.62 10.65 10.15
N THR A 55 -7.71 11.23 9.63
CA THR A 55 -9.08 11.04 10.13
C THR A 55 -9.80 9.84 9.54
N MET A 56 -9.16 9.14 8.59
CA MET A 56 -9.72 7.98 7.89
C MET A 56 -9.10 6.67 8.39
N ASP A 57 -9.85 5.59 8.18
CA ASP A 57 -9.38 4.22 8.38
C ASP A 57 -8.95 3.60 7.06
N TYR A 58 -7.89 2.77 7.10
CA TYR A 58 -7.30 2.19 5.90
C TYR A 58 -7.20 0.67 5.99
N TYR A 59 -7.67 -0.01 4.94
CA TYR A 59 -7.59 -1.47 4.82
C TYR A 59 -6.70 -1.86 3.64
N GLY A 60 -5.75 -2.75 3.89
CA GLY A 60 -4.69 -3.13 2.96
C GLY A 60 -3.29 -2.85 3.52
N PRO A 61 -2.24 -2.86 2.69
CA PRO A 61 -2.26 -2.94 1.23
C PRO A 61 -2.45 -4.37 0.71
N TYR A 62 -3.19 -4.50 -0.38
CA TYR A 62 -3.41 -5.76 -1.10
C TYR A 62 -2.58 -5.81 -2.38
N CYS A 63 -1.98 -6.97 -2.68
CA CYS A 63 -1.35 -7.18 -3.97
C CYS A 63 -2.37 -7.75 -4.96
N LEU A 64 -2.56 -7.03 -6.06
CA LEU A 64 -3.47 -7.42 -7.14
C LEU A 64 -2.68 -7.53 -8.45
N THR A 65 -3.20 -8.29 -9.41
CA THR A 65 -2.64 -8.36 -10.75
C THR A 65 -3.72 -8.05 -11.76
N VAL A 66 -3.55 -6.94 -12.49
CA VAL A 66 -4.49 -6.47 -13.52
C VAL A 66 -3.76 -6.58 -14.86
N GLU A 67 -4.28 -7.41 -15.76
CA GLU A 67 -3.67 -7.66 -17.08
C GLU A 67 -2.18 -8.04 -17.02
N GLY A 68 -1.80 -8.83 -16.00
CA GLY A 68 -0.40 -9.25 -15.79
C GLY A 68 0.50 -8.18 -15.15
N VAL A 69 -0.03 -6.99 -14.86
CA VAL A 69 0.70 -5.92 -14.16
C VAL A 69 0.34 -5.93 -12.67
N PRO A 70 1.34 -6.02 -11.77
CA PRO A 70 1.10 -5.97 -10.34
C PRO A 70 0.69 -4.57 -9.88
N HIS A 71 -0.31 -4.52 -9.01
CA HIS A 71 -0.87 -3.32 -8.42
C HIS A 71 -1.01 -3.46 -6.91
N ILE A 72 -1.00 -2.34 -6.21
CA ILE A 72 -1.26 -2.25 -4.77
C ILE A 72 -2.61 -1.61 -4.58
N GLY A 73 -3.58 -2.35 -4.05
CA GLY A 73 -4.90 -1.81 -3.73
C GLY A 73 -5.05 -1.53 -2.24
N TYR A 74 -5.86 -0.53 -1.88
CA TYR A 74 -6.33 -0.32 -0.52
C TYR A 74 -7.69 0.38 -0.50
N LEU A 75 -8.39 0.28 0.63
CA LEU A 75 -9.63 0.99 0.90
C LEU A 75 -9.39 2.06 1.95
N GLU A 76 -9.92 3.25 1.70
CA GLU A 76 -10.08 4.33 2.67
C GLU A 76 -11.54 4.37 3.13
N THR A 77 -11.79 4.50 4.43
CA THR A 77 -13.14 4.62 4.96
C THR A 77 -13.26 5.72 6.00
N SER A 78 -14.44 6.33 6.07
CA SER A 78 -14.83 7.24 7.15
C SER A 78 -16.10 6.72 7.82
N GLY A 79 -15.94 5.88 8.84
CA GLY A 79 -17.05 5.18 9.48
C GLY A 79 -17.93 4.45 8.46
N ASN A 80 -19.25 4.66 8.53
CA ASN A 80 -20.23 4.04 7.62
C ASN A 80 -20.64 4.93 6.44
N SER A 81 -19.98 6.08 6.25
CA SER A 81 -20.46 7.15 5.36
C SER A 81 -19.64 7.31 4.09
N TYR A 82 -18.44 6.74 4.04
CA TYR A 82 -17.54 6.88 2.90
C TYR A 82 -16.69 5.63 2.72
N GLU A 83 -16.53 5.21 1.45
CA GLU A 83 -15.59 4.19 1.00
C GLU A 83 -14.90 4.69 -0.28
N GLY A 84 -13.58 4.89 -0.22
CA GLY A 84 -12.72 5.28 -1.34
C GLY A 84 -11.77 4.14 -1.72
N TYR A 85 -11.80 3.69 -2.97
CA TYR A 85 -10.96 2.58 -3.43
C TYR A 85 -9.75 3.14 -4.18
N TYR A 86 -8.55 2.71 -3.79
CA TYR A 86 -7.31 3.20 -4.37
C TYR A 86 -6.50 2.07 -4.95
N LEU A 87 -5.92 2.31 -6.13
CA LEU A 87 -5.08 1.37 -6.86
C LEU A 87 -3.77 2.02 -7.29
N GLY A 88 -2.66 1.49 -6.82
CA GLY A 88 -1.31 1.91 -7.11
C GLY A 88 -0.65 1.02 -8.14
N ASN A 89 -0.18 1.57 -9.26
CA ASN A 89 0.57 0.81 -10.25
C ASN A 89 2.04 0.70 -9.81
N THR A 90 2.50 -0.54 -9.61
CA THR A 90 3.83 -0.81 -9.06
C THR A 90 4.98 -0.40 -9.99
N GLN A 91 4.73 -0.34 -11.31
CA GLN A 91 5.71 0.06 -12.33
C GLN A 91 5.78 1.58 -12.46
N THR A 92 4.64 2.27 -12.57
CA THR A 92 4.61 3.73 -12.77
C THR A 92 4.74 4.52 -11.47
N LYS A 93 4.58 3.86 -10.31
CA LYS A 93 4.60 4.49 -8.98
C LYS A 93 3.53 5.58 -8.85
N ARG A 94 2.39 5.37 -9.51
CA ARG A 94 1.24 6.27 -9.44
C ARG A 94 0.12 5.60 -8.69
N LEU A 95 -0.62 6.40 -7.95
CA LEU A 95 -1.78 6.01 -7.18
C LEU A 95 -3.02 6.66 -7.82
N TYR A 96 -4.08 5.87 -7.96
CA TYR A 96 -5.32 6.29 -8.58
C TYR A 96 -6.48 5.95 -7.66
N GLU A 97 -7.40 6.88 -7.48
CA GLU A 97 -8.72 6.54 -6.97
C GLU A 97 -9.53 5.88 -8.09
N ILE A 98 -10.23 4.81 -7.75
CA ILE A 98 -11.08 4.05 -8.65
C ILE A 98 -12.49 3.94 -8.03
N ASN A 99 -13.51 3.78 -8.87
CA ASN A 99 -14.86 3.55 -8.38
C ASN A 99 -15.04 2.09 -7.90
N TYR A 100 -16.18 1.84 -7.25
CA TYR A 100 -16.51 0.52 -6.70
C TYR A 100 -16.57 -0.55 -7.79
N GLU A 101 -17.12 -0.24 -8.97
CA GLU A 101 -17.24 -1.20 -10.08
C GLU A 101 -15.86 -1.66 -10.55
N ALA A 102 -14.92 -0.74 -10.74
CA ALA A 102 -13.54 -1.06 -11.08
C ALA A 102 -12.85 -1.84 -9.95
N ALA A 103 -13.12 -1.50 -8.68
CA ALA A 103 -12.57 -2.21 -7.53
C ALA A 103 -13.06 -3.68 -7.47
N VAL A 104 -14.30 -3.94 -7.87
CA VAL A 104 -14.83 -5.31 -8.04
C VAL A 104 -14.14 -6.03 -9.18
N GLU A 105 -14.00 -5.37 -10.34
CA GLU A 105 -13.38 -5.97 -11.54
C GLU A 105 -11.92 -6.40 -11.29
N VAL A 106 -11.15 -5.57 -10.58
CA VAL A 106 -9.75 -5.89 -10.24
C VAL A 106 -9.60 -6.79 -9.01
N GLY A 107 -10.71 -7.20 -8.37
CA GLY A 107 -10.73 -8.08 -7.21
C GLY A 107 -10.35 -7.42 -5.88
N LEU A 108 -10.22 -6.09 -5.84
CA LEU A 108 -9.89 -5.34 -4.62
C LEU A 108 -10.99 -5.46 -3.56
N SER A 109 -12.26 -5.27 -3.95
CA SER A 109 -13.38 -5.31 -2.99
C SER A 109 -13.52 -6.68 -2.30
N SER A 110 -13.23 -7.76 -3.02
CA SER A 110 -13.21 -9.12 -2.47
C SER A 110 -12.08 -9.33 -1.47
N ALA A 111 -10.87 -8.83 -1.78
CA ALA A 111 -9.73 -8.91 -0.88
C ALA A 111 -9.98 -8.17 0.45
N ILE A 112 -10.63 -7.02 0.38
CA ILE A 112 -11.01 -6.25 1.56
C ILE A 112 -12.07 -6.98 2.40
N LYS A 113 -13.11 -7.52 1.77
CA LYS A 113 -14.17 -8.25 2.48
C LYS A 113 -13.62 -9.43 3.27
N SER A 114 -12.66 -10.17 2.71
CA SER A 114 -12.06 -11.31 3.41
C SER A 114 -11.28 -10.97 4.68
N GLU A 115 -10.93 -9.70 4.91
CA GLU A 115 -10.27 -9.25 6.14
C GLU A 115 -11.20 -8.53 7.11
N ARG A 116 -12.41 -8.14 6.68
CA ARG A 116 -13.41 -7.46 7.53
C ARG A 116 -14.39 -8.43 8.21
N ASP A 117 -14.51 -9.66 7.70
CA ASP A 117 -15.35 -10.75 8.22
C ASP A 117 -14.55 -11.70 9.13
#